data_AF-A0A6C0LM89-F1
#
_entry.id   AF-A0A6C0LM89-F1
#
_cell.length_a   1.000
_cell.length_b   1.000
_cell.length_c   1.000
_cell.angle_alpha   90.00
_cell.angle_beta   90.00
_cell.angle_gamma   90.00
#
_symmetry.space_group_name_H-M   'P 1'
#
loop_
_entity.id
_entity.type
_entity.pdbx_description
1 polymer ?
#
loop_
_entity_poly.entity_id
_entity_poly.type
_entity_poly.pdbx_seq_one_letter_code
_entity_poly.pdbx_strand_id
1 'polypeptide(L)'
;MDDWGEINLTQIEDGGDFWCLMEELWDDNSGFLHNRNVLVEAYKNGNLYGLYVSETDAMYERGARIDDIFCDKSWYLLPCFCIKEDNKAIIIWTHSRARKMGFAKKLAELLKIEVPADPLPGSV
;
A
#
# COMPACT_ATOMS: atom_id res chain seq x y z
N MET A 1 17.04 5.50 -9.97
CA MET A 1 15.89 5.41 -9.07
C MET A 1 16.00 6.68 -8.26
N ASP A 2 15.10 7.63 -8.50
CA ASP A 2 15.14 8.95 -7.87
C ASP A 2 15.22 8.79 -6.34
N ASP A 3 15.86 9.75 -5.68
CA ASP A 3 16.33 9.72 -4.29
C ASP A 3 15.16 9.76 -3.27
N TRP A 4 14.28 8.77 -3.38
CA TRP A 4 13.18 8.55 -2.47
C TRP A 4 13.75 7.91 -1.22
N GLY A 5 13.35 8.42 -0.06
CA GLY A 5 13.84 7.96 1.22
C GLY A 5 13.54 6.47 1.49
N GLU A 6 13.82 6.04 2.72
CA GLU A 6 13.63 4.65 3.09
C GLU A 6 12.16 4.23 3.04
N ILE A 7 11.88 3.09 2.38
CA ILE A 7 10.55 2.48 2.37
C ILE A 7 10.38 1.61 3.62
N ASN A 8 9.40 1.97 4.43
CA ASN A 8 9.07 1.34 5.70
C ASN A 8 7.70 0.67 5.66
N LEU A 9 7.58 -0.48 6.34
CA LEU A 9 6.30 -1.12 6.58
C LEU A 9 5.55 -0.35 7.67
N THR A 10 4.25 -0.14 7.47
CA THR A 10 3.36 0.33 8.53
C THR A 10 2.12 -0.54 8.64
N GLN A 11 1.55 -0.58 9.84
CA GLN A 11 0.16 -0.93 10.03
C GLN A 11 -0.70 0.32 9.74
N ILE A 12 -1.85 0.15 9.11
CA ILE A 12 -2.79 1.24 8.85
C ILE A 12 -3.75 1.34 10.04
N GLU A 13 -3.47 2.30 10.92
CA GLU A 13 -4.26 2.55 12.14
C GLU A 13 -5.02 3.89 12.08
N ASP A 14 -4.56 4.81 11.23
CA ASP A 14 -5.20 6.11 11.04
C ASP A 14 -6.32 6.02 10.00
N GLY A 15 -7.47 6.65 10.33
CA GLY A 15 -8.64 6.63 9.46
C GLY A 15 -8.44 7.44 8.18
N GLY A 16 -7.63 8.50 8.22
CA GLY A 16 -7.27 9.29 7.04
C GLY A 16 -6.51 8.45 6.03
N ASP A 17 -5.47 7.72 6.47
CA ASP A 17 -4.69 6.84 5.61
C ASP A 17 -5.51 5.69 5.03
N PHE A 18 -6.40 5.11 5.85
CA PHE A 18 -7.35 4.12 5.36
C PHE A 18 -8.17 4.68 4.19
N TRP A 19 -8.75 5.87 4.34
CA TRP A 19 -9.56 6.47 3.28
C TRP A 19 -8.73 6.88 2.06
N CYS A 20 -7.49 7.34 2.25
CA CYS A 20 -6.57 7.59 1.13
C CYS A 20 -6.38 6.33 0.28
N LEU A 21 -6.09 5.17 0.90
CA LEU A 21 -5.96 3.90 0.18
C LEU A 21 -7.28 3.47 -0.50
N MET A 22 -8.43 3.75 0.09
CA MET A 22 -9.73 3.43 -0.52
C MET A 22 -10.04 4.31 -1.72
N GLU A 23 -9.72 5.61 -1.66
CA GLU A 23 -9.85 6.54 -2.79
C GLU A 23 -8.97 6.07 -3.96
N GLU A 24 -7.72 5.67 -3.68
CA GLU A 24 -6.80 5.10 -4.66
C GLU A 24 -7.34 3.82 -5.30
N LEU A 25 -7.91 2.93 -4.50
CA LEU A 25 -8.49 1.68 -4.99
C LEU A 25 -9.74 1.90 -5.86
N TRP A 26 -10.51 2.95 -5.55
CA TRP A 26 -11.65 3.40 -6.36
C TRP A 26 -11.17 3.97 -7.70
N ASP A 27 -10.15 4.83 -7.69
CA ASP A 27 -9.58 5.45 -8.90
C ASP A 27 -8.95 4.43 -9.86
N ASP A 28 -8.23 3.43 -9.32
CA ASP A 28 -7.56 2.38 -10.10
C ASP A 28 -8.54 1.58 -10.98
N ASN A 29 -9.86 1.70 -10.73
CA ASN A 29 -10.93 0.91 -11.36
C ASN A 29 -10.59 -0.58 -11.40
N SER A 30 -9.85 -1.03 -10.39
CA SER A 30 -9.47 -2.42 -10.26
C SER A 30 -10.68 -3.21 -9.73
N GLY A 31 -10.80 -4.47 -10.14
CA GLY A 31 -11.85 -5.36 -9.62
C GLY A 31 -11.79 -5.60 -8.11
N PHE A 32 -10.80 -5.04 -7.39
CA PHE A 32 -10.61 -5.23 -5.97
C PHE A 32 -11.66 -4.54 -5.09
N LEU A 33 -12.37 -3.52 -5.59
CA LEU A 33 -13.36 -2.78 -4.79
C LEU A 33 -14.53 -3.66 -4.33
N HIS A 34 -14.75 -4.80 -4.99
CA HIS A 34 -15.70 -5.81 -4.54
C HIS A 34 -15.35 -6.37 -3.14
N ASN A 35 -14.10 -6.26 -2.70
CA ASN A 35 -13.61 -6.71 -1.40
C ASN A 35 -13.69 -5.65 -0.27
N ARG A 36 -14.39 -4.52 -0.48
CA ARG A 36 -14.48 -3.41 0.50
C ARG A 36 -14.83 -3.82 1.93
N ASN A 37 -15.71 -4.82 2.12
CA ASN A 37 -16.06 -5.29 3.45
C ASN A 37 -14.88 -5.98 4.15
N VAL A 38 -14.10 -6.76 3.39
CA VAL A 38 -12.87 -7.39 3.88
C VAL A 38 -11.84 -6.33 4.28
N LEU A 39 -11.73 -5.25 3.50
CA LEU A 39 -10.82 -4.13 3.80
C LEU A 39 -11.20 -3.41 5.10
N VAL A 40 -12.48 -3.12 5.29
CA VAL A 40 -12.97 -2.47 6.52
C VAL A 40 -12.75 -3.35 7.75
N GLU A 41 -13.04 -4.65 7.66
CA GLU A 41 -12.81 -5.57 8.79
C GLU A 41 -11.32 -5.79 9.05
N ALA A 42 -10.49 -5.86 8.02
CA ALA A 42 -9.03 -5.94 8.17
C ALA A 42 -8.47 -4.70 8.88
N TYR A 43 -8.93 -3.50 8.52
CA TYR A 43 -8.56 -2.27 9.20
C TYR A 43 -8.98 -2.30 10.68
N LYS A 44 -10.23 -2.64 10.98
CA LYS A 44 -10.74 -2.73 12.36
C LYS A 44 -10.00 -3.77 13.22
N ASN A 45 -9.53 -4.85 12.60
CA ASN A 45 -8.80 -5.92 13.27
C ASN A 45 -7.29 -5.68 13.37
N GLY A 46 -6.77 -4.57 12.81
CA GLY A 46 -5.33 -4.32 12.78
C GLY A 46 -4.55 -5.22 11.81
N ASN A 47 -5.22 -5.75 10.79
CA ASN A 47 -4.65 -6.69 9.83
C ASN A 47 -4.33 -6.04 8.48
N LEU A 48 -4.47 -4.72 8.36
CA LEU A 48 -4.17 -3.94 7.16
C LEU A 48 -2.81 -3.25 7.28
N TYR A 49 -1.95 -3.47 6.29
CA TYR A 49 -0.59 -2.95 6.25
C TYR A 49 -0.32 -2.24 4.94
N GLY A 50 0.49 -1.18 4.98
CA GLY A 50 0.92 -0.40 3.81
C GLY A 50 2.41 -0.09 3.85
N LEU A 51 2.87 0.75 2.92
CA LEU A 51 4.25 1.22 2.87
C LEU A 51 4.30 2.75 2.93
N TYR A 52 5.23 3.28 3.71
CA TYR A 52 5.56 4.70 3.78
C TYR A 52 6.99 4.95 3.33
N VAL A 53 7.24 6.15 2.80
CA VAL A 53 8.61 6.64 2.58
C VAL A 53 8.98 7.62 3.68
N SER A 54 10.12 7.41 4.33
CA SER A 54 10.69 8.39 5.26
C SER A 54 11.12 9.64 4.51
N GLU A 55 10.61 10.80 4.91
CA GLU A 55 11.02 12.09 4.34
C GLU A 55 12.51 12.33 4.54
N THR A 56 13.19 12.77 3.48
CA THR A 56 14.55 13.30 3.53
C THR A 56 14.52 14.81 3.30
N ASP A 57 15.58 15.52 3.68
CA ASP A 57 15.69 16.97 3.43
C ASP A 57 15.50 17.31 1.95
N ALA A 58 16.08 16.50 1.04
CA ALA A 58 15.93 16.69 -0.41
C ALA A 58 14.48 16.49 -0.90
N MET A 59 13.73 15.56 -0.29
CA MET A 59 12.31 15.38 -0.58
C MET A 59 11.48 16.58 -0.10
N TYR A 60 11.76 17.06 1.10
CA TYR A 60 11.09 18.23 1.66
C TYR A 60 11.33 19.48 0.79
N GLU A 61 12.59 19.75 0.46
CA GLU A 61 12.99 20.92 -0.32
C GLU A 61 12.35 20.97 -1.72
N ARG A 62 12.20 19.82 -2.37
CA ARG A 62 11.55 19.74 -3.70
C ARG A 62 10.03 19.68 -3.65
N GLY A 63 9.44 19.55 -2.46
CA GLY A 63 7.99 19.36 -2.30
C GLY A 63 7.52 17.98 -2.78
N ALA A 64 8.29 16.92 -2.56
CA ALA A 64 8.03 15.55 -3.03
C ALA A 64 6.65 14.99 -2.67
N ARG A 65 6.00 15.55 -1.65
CA ARG A 65 4.69 15.09 -1.15
C ARG A 65 3.60 15.10 -2.22
N ILE A 66 3.71 15.97 -3.23
CA ILE A 66 2.74 16.04 -4.34
C ILE A 66 3.11 15.14 -5.53
N ASP A 67 4.18 14.35 -5.43
CA ASP A 67 4.54 13.41 -6.47
C ASP A 67 3.41 12.38 -6.64
N ASP A 68 3.05 12.10 -7.89
CA ASP A 68 2.00 11.14 -8.28
C ASP A 68 2.23 9.73 -7.71
N ILE A 69 3.44 9.41 -7.24
CA ILE A 69 3.67 8.11 -6.63
C ILE A 69 2.97 7.93 -5.29
N PHE A 70 2.74 9.00 -4.52
CA PHE A 70 2.15 8.90 -3.20
C PHE A 70 0.61 8.90 -3.27
N CYS A 71 -0.04 8.38 -2.23
CA CYS A 71 -1.48 8.55 -2.07
C CYS A 71 -1.81 10.03 -1.86
N ASP A 72 -2.86 10.50 -2.53
CA ASP A 72 -3.34 11.87 -2.30
C ASP A 72 -3.69 12.08 -0.82
N LYS A 73 -3.46 13.30 -0.32
CA LYS A 73 -3.75 13.75 1.06
C LYS A 73 -3.02 13.03 2.21
N SER A 74 -2.25 11.97 1.95
CA SER A 74 -1.41 11.34 2.97
C SER A 74 0.02 11.92 3.02
N TRP A 75 0.85 11.44 3.94
CA TRP A 75 2.23 11.88 4.16
C TRP A 75 3.22 10.82 3.69
N TYR A 76 3.43 10.73 2.37
CA TYR A 76 4.33 9.75 1.75
C TYR A 76 3.89 8.28 1.85
N LEU A 77 2.58 8.05 2.04
CA LEU A 77 1.99 6.73 1.88
C LEU A 77 2.05 6.30 0.42
N LEU A 78 2.47 5.08 0.17
CA LEU A 78 2.48 4.49 -1.16
C LEU A 78 1.13 3.79 -1.44
N PRO A 79 0.64 3.81 -2.70
CA PRO A 79 -0.67 3.28 -3.08
C PRO A 79 -0.62 1.76 -3.24
N CYS A 80 -0.32 1.09 -2.13
CA CYS A 80 -0.24 -0.35 -2.01
C CYS A 80 -0.59 -0.77 -0.58
N PHE A 81 -1.16 -1.97 -0.45
CA PHE A 81 -1.44 -2.54 0.85
C PHE A 81 -1.43 -4.06 0.82
N CYS A 82 -1.34 -4.65 2.01
CA CYS A 82 -1.51 -6.07 2.25
C CYS A 82 -2.47 -6.28 3.43
N ILE A 83 -3.44 -7.18 3.25
CA ILE A 83 -4.20 -7.75 4.36
C ILE A 83 -3.53 -9.06 4.76
N LYS A 84 -3.12 -9.15 6.02
CA LYS A 84 -2.41 -10.31 6.56
C LYS A 84 -3.22 -10.98 7.64
N GLU A 85 -3.36 -12.29 7.53
CA GLU A 85 -3.86 -13.16 8.60
C GLU A 85 -2.77 -14.21 8.88
N ASP A 86 -2.39 -14.36 10.14
CA ASP A 86 -1.23 -15.14 10.56
C ASP A 86 0.02 -14.79 9.74
N ASN A 87 0.61 -15.73 8.99
CA ASN A 87 1.79 -15.50 8.13
C ASN A 87 1.45 -15.54 6.62
N LYS A 88 0.20 -15.25 6.26
CA LYS A 88 -0.28 -15.30 4.87
C LYS A 88 -0.88 -13.98 4.44
N ALA A 89 -0.61 -13.59 3.19
CA ALA A 89 -1.39 -12.54 2.53
C ALA A 89 -2.74 -13.10 2.11
N ILE A 90 -3.81 -12.44 2.56
CA ILE A 90 -5.17 -12.68 2.07
C ILE A 90 -5.42 -11.83 0.83
N ILE A 91 -4.98 -10.58 0.87
CA ILE A 91 -5.03 -9.64 -0.26
C ILE A 91 -3.69 -8.91 -0.30
N ILE A 92 -3.12 -8.77 -1.50
CA ILE A 92 -2.06 -7.82 -1.77
C ILE A 92 -2.45 -7.01 -3.00
N TRP A 93 -2.36 -5.69 -2.87
CA TRP A 93 -2.76 -4.78 -3.94
C TRP A 93 -1.72 -3.68 -4.11
N THR A 94 -1.55 -3.25 -5.34
CA THR A 94 -0.75 -2.08 -5.72
C THR A 94 -1.46 -1.40 -6.87
N HIS A 95 -1.66 -0.09 -6.75
CA HIS A 95 -2.28 0.73 -7.78
C HIS A 95 -1.55 0.56 -9.13
N SER A 96 -2.28 0.57 -10.24
CA SER A 96 -1.74 0.36 -11.60
C SER A 96 -0.52 1.25 -11.89
N ARG A 97 -0.58 2.53 -11.50
CA ARG A 97 0.52 3.49 -11.64
C ARG A 97 1.83 3.05 -10.96
N ALA A 98 1.75 2.23 -9.91
CA ALA A 98 2.89 1.80 -9.11
C ALA A 98 3.24 0.29 -9.23
N ARG A 99 2.47 -0.52 -9.98
CA ARG A 99 2.66 -2.00 -10.02
C ARG A 99 4.08 -2.43 -10.40
N LYS A 100 4.72 -1.75 -11.34
CA LYS A 100 6.08 -2.10 -11.82
C LYS A 100 7.22 -1.61 -10.93
N MET A 101 6.90 -1.04 -9.76
CA MET A 101 7.87 -0.48 -8.83
C MET A 101 8.31 -1.46 -7.73
N GLY A 102 7.70 -2.65 -7.69
CA GLY A 102 8.08 -3.71 -6.75
C GLY A 102 7.51 -3.56 -5.34
N PHE A 103 6.53 -2.68 -5.12
CA PHE A 103 5.93 -2.45 -3.79
C PHE A 103 5.23 -3.68 -3.22
N ALA A 104 4.49 -4.44 -4.03
CA ALA A 104 3.91 -5.71 -3.60
C ALA A 104 4.98 -6.70 -3.10
N LYS A 105 6.09 -6.80 -3.84
CA LYS A 105 7.24 -7.63 -3.42
C LYS A 105 7.84 -7.14 -2.11
N LYS A 106 8.03 -5.82 -1.97
CA LYS A 106 8.56 -5.19 -0.76
C LYS A 106 7.66 -5.41 0.46
N LEU A 107 6.33 -5.27 0.30
CA LEU A 107 5.33 -5.61 1.32
C LEU A 107 5.50 -7.06 1.77
N ALA A 108 5.58 -8.00 0.82
CA ALA A 108 5.69 -9.42 1.13
C ALA A 108 6.99 -9.75 1.89
N GLU A 109 8.11 -9.18 1.46
CA GLU A 109 9.41 -9.32 2.11
C GLU A 109 9.39 -8.78 3.56
N LEU A 110 8.88 -7.56 3.76
CA LEU A 110 8.85 -6.91 5.07
C LEU A 110 7.88 -7.61 6.03
N LEU A 111 6.74 -8.10 5.53
CA LEU A 111 5.75 -8.85 6.32
C LEU A 111 6.16 -10.31 6.56
N LYS A 112 7.24 -10.78 5.92
CA LYS A 112 7.72 -12.18 5.97
C LYS A 112 6.61 -13.18 5.64
N ILE A 113 5.79 -12.84 4.65
CA ILE A 113 4.68 -13.69 4.20
C ILE A 113 5.15 -14.61 3.07
N GLU A 114 4.68 -15.85 3.11
CA GLU A 114 4.80 -16.75 1.96
C GLU A 114 3.80 -16.28 0.89
N VAL A 115 4.31 -15.77 -0.24
CA VAL A 115 3.45 -15.44 -1.38
C VAL A 115 2.94 -16.77 -1.96
N PRO A 116 1.61 -17.02 -2.02
CA PRO A 116 1.10 -18.24 -2.64
C PRO A 116 1.51 -18.29 -4.11
N ALA A 117 1.76 -19.50 -4.64
CA ALA A 117 2.12 -19.69 -6.05
C ALA A 117 1.01 -19.29 -7.04
N ASP A 118 -0.22 -19.10 -6.57
CA ASP A 118 -1.39 -18.72 -7.36
C ASP A 118 -2.16 -17.58 -6.68
N PRO A 119 -1.73 -16.32 -6.88
CA PRO A 119 -2.38 -15.17 -6.29
C PRO A 119 -3.70 -14.85 -6.98
N LEU A 120 -4.66 -14.25 -6.26
CA LEU A 120 -5.97 -13.89 -6.82
C LEU A 120 -5.83 -13.07 -8.11
N PRO A 121 -6.73 -13.23 -9.11
CA PRO A 121 -6.67 -12.47 -10.35
C PRO A 121 -6.56 -10.96 -10.09
N GLY A 122 -5.48 -10.34 -10.58
CA GLY A 122 -5.15 -8.93 -10.34
C GLY A 122 -4.15 -8.67 -9.21
N SER A 123 -3.71 -9.72 -8.51
CA SER A 123 -2.73 -9.63 -7.41
C SER A 123 -1.31 -10.06 -7.85
N VAL A 124 -0.75 -9.46 -8.91
CA VAL A 124 0.71 -9.28 -9.16
C VAL A 124 0.91 -8.09 -10.10
#